data_AF-A0A0A2MJF9-F1
#
_entry.id   AF-A0A0A2MJF9-F1
#
_cell.length_a   1.000
_cell.length_b   1.000
_cell.length_c   1.000
_cell.angle_alpha   90.00
_cell.angle_beta   90.00
_cell.angle_gamma   90.00
#
_symmetry.space_group_name_H-M   'P 1'
#
loop_
_entity.id
_entity.type
_entity.pdbx_description
1 polymer ?
#
loop_
_entity_poly.entity_id
_entity_poly.type
_entity_poly.pdbx_seq_one_letter_code
_entity_poly.pdbx_strand_id
1 'polypeptide(L)'
;MEISSNLNYIKSSNLIFISTALGLINAILSQDIFSSAFVICIEILTLGILIGIGILVRMGKEWIKYVLLFLFLFGLLGLPATIAYLKEYPLNGIITVIVSLFQIWSLILLFIKPKTV
;
A
#
# COMPACT_ATOMS: atom_id res chain seq x y z
N MET A 1 -8.87 -21.78 -2.23
CA MET A 1 -8.98 -20.31 -2.16
C MET A 1 -9.53 -19.84 -3.49
N GLU A 2 -10.75 -19.31 -3.53
CA GLU A 2 -11.33 -18.80 -4.78
C GLU A 2 -10.69 -17.46 -5.11
N ILE A 3 -10.09 -17.38 -6.31
CA ILE A 3 -9.48 -16.16 -6.84
C ILE A 3 -10.54 -15.42 -7.65
N SER A 4 -10.59 -14.10 -7.51
CA SER A 4 -11.50 -13.24 -8.27
C SER A 4 -11.27 -13.39 -9.79
N SER A 5 -12.35 -13.55 -10.56
CA SER A 5 -12.33 -13.43 -12.02
C SER A 5 -12.35 -11.98 -12.51
N ASN A 6 -12.61 -11.02 -11.63
CA ASN A 6 -12.62 -9.59 -11.97
C ASN A 6 -11.18 -9.07 -12.16
N LEU A 7 -10.86 -8.67 -13.39
CA LEU A 7 -9.55 -8.17 -13.78
C LEU A 7 -9.11 -6.93 -12.99
N ASN A 8 -10.04 -6.07 -12.56
CA ASN A 8 -9.70 -4.89 -11.76
C ASN A 8 -9.20 -5.27 -10.37
N TYR A 9 -9.80 -6.29 -9.73
CA TYR A 9 -9.34 -6.80 -8.44
C TYR A 9 -7.97 -7.47 -8.57
N ILE A 10 -7.72 -8.22 -9.65
CA ILE A 10 -6.39 -8.81 -9.91
C ILE A 10 -5.33 -7.72 -10.09
N LYS A 11 -5.60 -6.71 -10.93
CA LYS A 11 -4.67 -5.59 -11.16
C LYS A 11 -4.43 -4.79 -9.88
N SER A 12 -5.48 -4.51 -9.12
CA SER A 12 -5.39 -3.80 -7.85
C SER A 12 -4.55 -4.57 -6.83
N SER A 13 -4.77 -5.88 -6.69
CA SER A 13 -3.96 -6.76 -5.84
C SER A 13 -2.47 -6.74 -6.23
N ASN A 14 -2.16 -6.84 -7.53
CA ASN A 14 -0.77 -6.76 -8.01
C ASN A 14 -0.13 -5.42 -7.67
N LEU A 15 -0.85 -4.31 -7.80
CA LEU A 15 -0.34 -2.98 -7.42
C LEU A 15 -0.07 -2.87 -5.93
N ILE A 16 -0.94 -3.44 -5.08
CA ILE A 16 -0.72 -3.50 -3.63
C ILE A 16 0.53 -4.34 -3.31
N PHE A 17 0.74 -5.47 -3.96
CA PHE A 17 1.93 -6.28 -3.71
C PHE A 17 3.22 -5.58 -4.16
N ILE A 18 3.20 -4.94 -5.33
CA ILE A 18 4.35 -4.16 -5.81
C ILE A 18 4.62 -2.97 -4.89
N SER A 19 3.58 -2.25 -4.45
CA SER A 19 3.73 -1.11 -3.53
C SER A 19 4.25 -1.56 -2.16
N THR A 20 3.80 -2.72 -1.66
CA THR A 20 4.28 -3.30 -0.42
C THR A 20 5.74 -3.73 -0.51
N ALA A 21 6.16 -4.34 -1.63
CA ALA A 21 7.55 -4.70 -1.87
C ALA A 21 8.45 -3.45 -1.97
N LEU A 22 8.00 -2.40 -2.65
CA LEU A 22 8.67 -1.10 -2.68
C LEU A 22 8.74 -0.45 -1.30
N GLY A 23 7.67 -0.55 -0.50
CA GLY A 23 7.63 -0.12 0.89
C GLY A 23 8.70 -0.81 1.73
N LEU A 24 8.86 -2.13 1.59
CA LEU A 24 9.92 -2.88 2.25
C LEU A 24 11.33 -2.43 1.80
N ILE A 25 11.54 -2.18 0.51
CA ILE A 25 12.82 -1.66 0.00
C ILE A 25 13.10 -0.28 0.61
N ASN A 26 12.09 0.60 0.61
CA ASN A 26 12.17 1.94 1.21
C ASN A 26 12.50 1.88 2.70
N ALA A 27 11.91 0.89 3.38
CA ALA A 27 12.12 0.65 4.79
C ALA A 27 13.59 0.25 5.05
N ILE A 28 14.12 -0.73 4.32
CA ILE A 28 15.51 -1.17 4.47
C ILE A 28 16.52 -0.05 4.14
N LEU A 29 16.19 0.82 3.16
CA LEU A 29 16.99 2.00 2.84
C LEU A 29 16.99 3.04 3.97
N SER A 30 15.94 3.08 4.78
CA SER A 30 15.81 3.98 5.92
C SER A 30 16.48 3.35 7.14
N GLN A 31 17.68 3.82 7.50
CA GLN A 31 18.44 3.29 8.64
C GLN A 31 17.70 3.48 9.98
N ASP A 32 16.75 4.41 10.03
CA ASP A 32 15.93 4.71 11.21
C ASP A 32 15.07 3.52 11.66
N ILE A 33 14.79 2.56 10.77
CA ILE A 33 13.95 1.41 11.12
C ILE A 33 14.66 0.48 12.09
N PHE A 34 15.99 0.45 12.07
CA PHE A 34 16.80 -0.32 13.02
C PHE A 34 17.07 0.43 14.33
N SER A 35 16.48 1.62 14.53
CA SER A 35 16.67 2.42 15.74
C SER A 35 16.10 1.77 17.00
N SER A 36 15.03 0.98 16.88
CA SER A 36 14.42 0.27 18.01
C SER A 36 13.59 -0.94 17.57
N ALA A 37 13.52 -1.95 18.44
CA ALA A 37 12.66 -3.12 18.23
C ALA A 37 11.18 -2.75 18.05
N PHE A 38 10.74 -1.64 18.67
CA PHE A 38 9.37 -1.15 18.53
C PHE A 38 9.08 -0.68 17.09
N VAL A 39 9.98 0.09 16.49
CA VAL A 39 9.85 0.57 15.10
C VAL A 39 9.86 -0.60 14.12
N ILE A 40 10.77 -1.56 14.31
CA ILE A 40 10.80 -2.80 13.50
C ILE A 40 9.47 -3.55 13.59
N CYS A 41 8.90 -3.68 14.80
CA CYS A 41 7.66 -4.40 15.00
C CYS A 41 6.47 -3.71 14.32
N ILE A 42 6.41 -2.37 14.35
CA ILE A 42 5.39 -1.60 13.62
C ILE A 42 5.53 -1.80 12.12
N GLU A 43 6.75 -1.78 11.59
CA GLU A 43 6.98 -1.93 10.15
C GLU A 43 6.56 -3.33 9.65
N ILE A 44 6.96 -4.38 10.38
CA ILE A 44 6.55 -5.77 10.08
C ILE A 44 5.02 -5.90 10.11
N LEU A 45 4.37 -5.33 11.13
CA LEU A 45 2.91 -5.37 11.25
C LEU A 45 2.24 -4.65 10.07
N THR A 46 2.76 -3.49 9.69
CA THR A 46 2.24 -2.68 8.58
C THR A 46 2.35 -3.42 7.25
N LEU A 47 3.52 -4.00 6.95
CA LEU A 47 3.71 -4.83 5.75
C LEU A 47 2.80 -6.07 5.77
N GLY A 48 2.66 -6.73 6.92
CA GLY A 48 1.76 -7.87 7.07
C GLY A 48 0.29 -7.51 6.78
N ILE A 49 -0.17 -6.37 7.27
CA ILE A 49 -1.52 -5.85 7.00
C ILE A 49 -1.68 -5.59 5.49
N LEU A 50 -0.73 -4.93 4.84
CA LEU A 50 -0.80 -4.64 3.40
C LEU A 50 -0.82 -5.91 2.54
N ILE A 51 0.00 -6.91 2.88
CA ILE A 51 -0.04 -8.22 2.22
C ILE A 51 -1.42 -8.87 2.41
N GLY A 52 -1.93 -8.88 3.64
CA GLY A 52 -3.26 -9.42 3.95
C GLY A 52 -4.36 -8.75 3.14
N ILE A 53 -4.32 -7.43 2.99
CA ILE A 53 -5.25 -6.68 2.14
C ILE A 53 -5.09 -7.07 0.66
N GLY A 54 -3.86 -7.15 0.15
CA GLY A 54 -3.59 -7.56 -1.23
C GLY A 54 -4.16 -8.94 -1.54
N ILE A 55 -4.11 -9.87 -0.57
CA ILE A 55 -4.71 -11.20 -0.67
C ILE A 55 -6.24 -11.13 -0.68
N LEU A 56 -6.86 -10.38 0.25
CA LEU A 56 -8.32 -10.22 0.31
C LEU A 56 -8.88 -9.55 -0.95
N VAL A 57 -8.14 -8.59 -1.51
CA VAL A 57 -8.41 -8.00 -2.82
C VAL A 57 -8.33 -9.06 -3.91
N ARG A 58 -7.31 -9.94 -3.91
CA ARG A 58 -7.20 -11.02 -4.89
C ARG A 58 -8.37 -12.00 -4.84
N MET A 59 -8.96 -12.19 -3.66
CA MET A 59 -10.15 -13.01 -3.45
C MET A 59 -11.47 -12.32 -3.86
N GLY A 60 -11.43 -11.07 -4.32
CA GLY A 60 -12.63 -10.36 -4.79
C GLY A 60 -13.57 -9.92 -3.67
N LYS A 61 -13.10 -9.80 -2.43
CA LYS A 61 -13.95 -9.42 -1.30
C LYS A 61 -14.36 -7.95 -1.42
N GLU A 62 -15.63 -7.69 -1.72
CA GLU A 62 -16.07 -6.31 -2.03
C GLU A 62 -15.91 -5.31 -0.89
N TRP A 63 -16.00 -5.75 0.37
CA TRP A 63 -15.86 -4.85 1.53
C TRP A 63 -14.44 -4.30 1.68
N ILE A 64 -13.43 -4.96 1.10
CA ILE A 64 -12.02 -4.58 1.27
C ILE A 64 -11.72 -3.22 0.65
N LYS A 65 -12.47 -2.80 -0.37
CA LYS A 65 -12.30 -1.49 -1.01
C LYS A 65 -12.56 -0.34 -0.04
N TYR A 66 -13.49 -0.51 0.90
CA TYR A 66 -13.79 0.49 1.92
C TYR A 66 -12.73 0.51 3.03
N VAL A 67 -12.19 -0.67 3.39
CA VAL A 67 -11.08 -0.75 4.36
C VAL A 67 -9.82 -0.14 3.79
N LEU A 68 -9.49 -0.43 2.53
CA LEU A 68 -8.36 0.19 1.84
C LEU A 68 -8.53 1.70 1.75
N LEU A 69 -9.75 2.18 1.48
CA LEU A 69 -10.06 3.60 1.42
C LEU A 69 -9.86 4.26 2.79
N PHE A 70 -10.36 3.65 3.86
CA PHE A 70 -10.19 4.15 5.22
C PHE A 70 -8.71 4.24 5.62
N LEU A 71 -7.93 3.18 5.36
CA LEU A 71 -6.50 3.16 5.65
C LEU A 71 -5.73 4.20 4.83
N PHE A 72 -6.11 4.40 3.56
CA PHE A 72 -5.53 5.45 2.72
C PHE A 72 -5.82 6.85 3.28
N LEU A 73 -7.06 7.13 3.65
CA LEU A 73 -7.44 8.41 4.26
C LEU A 73 -6.70 8.65 5.58
N PHE A 74 -6.53 7.61 6.39
CA PHE A 74 -5.74 7.69 7.62
C PHE A 74 -4.27 7.98 7.31
N GLY A 75 -3.71 7.32 6.29
CA GLY A 75 -2.34 7.56 5.82
C GLY A 75 -2.09 8.99 5.33
N LEU A 76 -3.10 9.66 4.76
CA LEU A 76 -2.99 11.06 4.34
C LEU A 76 -2.69 12.01 5.51
N LEU A 77 -3.07 11.66 6.74
CA LEU A 77 -2.73 12.46 7.93
C LEU A 77 -1.22 12.51 8.17
N GLY A 78 -0.46 11.52 7.67
CA GLY A 78 1.00 11.47 7.73
C GLY A 78 1.71 12.28 6.65
N LEU A 79 1.00 12.86 5.66
CA LEU A 79 1.61 13.58 4.54
C LEU A 79 2.57 14.71 4.94
N PRO A 80 2.28 15.55 5.96
CA PRO A 80 3.21 16.60 6.35
C PRO A 80 4.59 16.05 6.77
N ALA A 81 4.62 14.92 7.47
CA ALA A 81 5.85 14.25 7.85
C ALA A 81 6.58 13.68 6.61
N THR A 82 5.85 13.11 5.66
CA THR A 82 6.43 12.60 4.41
C THR A 82 7.07 13.71 3.57
N ILE A 83 6.48 14.92 3.54
CA ILE A 83 7.04 16.06 2.81
C ILE A 83 8.34 16.56 3.44
N ALA A 84 8.42 16.58 4.78
CA ALA A 84 9.67 16.89 5.47
C ALA A 84 10.74 15.84 5.16
N TYR A 85 10.37 14.56 5.19
CA TYR A 85 11.26 13.44 4.89
C TYR A 85 11.79 13.45 3.45
N LEU A 86 10.97 13.87 2.48
CA LEU A 86 11.38 14.01 1.07
C LEU A 86 12.50 15.04 0.87
N LYS A 87 12.56 16.10 1.70
CA LYS A 87 13.63 17.11 1.62
C LYS A 87 14.96 16.59 2.14
N GLU A 88 14.92 15.70 3.14
CA GLU A 88 16.10 15.18 3.82
C GLU A 88 16.64 13.92 3.12
N TYR A 89 15.73 13.04 2.69
CA TYR A 89 16.03 11.77 2.02
C TYR A 89 15.29 11.68 0.68
N PRO A 90 15.80 12.33 -0.38
CA PRO A 90 15.09 12.46 -1.65
C PRO A 90 14.80 11.10 -2.31
N LEU A 91 15.69 10.12 -2.19
CA LEU A 91 15.48 8.77 -2.72
C LEU A 91 14.27 8.09 -2.07
N ASN A 92 14.23 8.04 -0.74
CA ASN A 92 13.14 7.42 0.00
C ASN A 92 11.81 8.16 -0.21
N GLY A 93 11.86 9.49 -0.31
CA GLY A 93 10.70 10.28 -0.64
C GLY A 93 10.14 9.97 -2.04
N ILE A 94 10.98 9.80 -3.06
CA ILE A 94 10.54 9.38 -4.41
C ILE A 94 9.85 8.02 -4.35
N ILE A 95 10.43 7.04 -3.64
CA ILE A 95 9.81 5.71 -3.50
C ILE A 95 8.45 5.84 -2.81
N THR A 96 8.35 6.66 -1.76
CA THR A 96 7.10 6.91 -1.03
C THR A 96 6.01 7.53 -1.92
N VAL A 97 6.39 8.43 -2.83
CA VAL A 97 5.48 9.00 -3.84
C VAL A 97 5.00 7.91 -4.80
N ILE A 98 5.89 7.07 -5.31
CA ILE A 98 5.53 5.95 -6.22
C ILE A 98 4.58 4.97 -5.52
N VAL A 99 4.88 4.59 -4.28
CA VAL A 99 4.01 3.73 -3.44
C VAL A 99 2.63 4.36 -3.28
N SER A 100 2.57 5.67 -3.01
CA SER A 100 1.30 6.41 -2.87
C SER A 100 0.50 6.41 -4.19
N LEU A 101 1.15 6.59 -5.34
CA LEU A 101 0.49 6.52 -6.65
C LEU A 101 -0.09 5.12 -6.92
N PHE A 102 0.63 4.05 -6.59
CA PHE A 102 0.12 2.69 -6.72
C PHE A 102 -1.06 2.42 -5.79
N GLN A 103 -1.03 2.98 -4.58
CA GLN A 103 -2.15 2.88 -3.63
C GLN A 103 -3.41 3.58 -4.15
N ILE A 104 -3.26 4.79 -4.71
CA ILE A 104 -4.37 5.54 -5.33
C ILE A 104 -4.93 4.76 -6.53
N TRP A 105 -4.07 4.24 -7.40
CA TRP A 105 -4.50 3.51 -8.58
C TRP A 105 -5.19 2.18 -8.22
N SER A 106 -4.69 1.50 -7.18
CA SER A 106 -5.33 0.33 -6.60
C SER A 106 -6.75 0.64 -6.12
N LEU A 107 -6.96 1.76 -5.42
CA LEU A 107 -8.28 2.22 -5.00
C LEU A 107 -9.19 2.52 -6.19
N ILE A 108 -8.72 3.30 -7.16
CA ILE A 108 -9.49 3.65 -8.36
C ILE A 108 -10.00 2.37 -9.05
N LEU A 109 -9.13 1.38 -9.24
CA LEU A 109 -9.51 0.11 -9.86
C LEU A 109 -10.59 -0.65 -9.07
N LEU A 110 -10.58 -0.60 -7.74
CA LEU A 110 -11.58 -1.27 -6.91
C LEU A 110 -12.95 -0.59 -6.92
N PHE A 111 -13.00 0.71 -7.17
CA PHE A 111 -14.26 1.47 -7.26
C PHE A 111 -14.80 1.59 -8.70
N ILE A 112 -13.98 1.35 -9.72
CA ILE A 112 -14.44 1.22 -11.09
C ILE A 112 -15.25 -0.06 -11.24
N LYS A 113 -16.53 0.07 -11.62
CA LYS A 113 -17.38 -1.07 -11.99
C LYS A 113 -16.67 -1.88 -13.08
N PRO A 114 -16.64 -3.23 -12.98
CA PRO A 114 -16.12 -4.04 -14.06
C PRO A 114 -16.88 -3.68 -15.34
N LYS A 115 -16.15 -3.42 -16.43
CA LYS A 115 -16.79 -3.33 -17.75
C LYS A 115 -17.41 -4.70 -18.00
N THR A 116 -18.73 -4.76 -18.03
CA THR A 116 -19.46 -5.90 -18.58
C THR A 116 -19.03 -6.01 -20.03
N VAL A 117 -18.27 -7.04 -20.36
CA VAL A 117 -18.04 -7.46 -21.75
C VAL A 117 -19.26 -8.25 -22.19
#